data_AF-A0A1V4YP42-F1
#
_entry.id   AF-A0A1V4YP42-F1
#
_cell.length_a   1.000
_cell.length_b   1.000
_cell.length_c   1.000
_cell.angle_alpha   90.00
_cell.angle_beta   90.00
_cell.angle_gamma   90.00
#
_symmetry.space_group_name_H-M   'P 1'
#
loop_
_entity.id
_entity.type
_entity.pdbx_description
1 polymer ?
#
loop_
_entity_poly.entity_id
_entity_poly.type
_entity_poly.pdbx_seq_one_letter_code
_entity_poly.pdbx_strand_id
1 'polypeptide(L)' 'MTKEDNRTISVDIERKKVRVIISHAKDEEIIKLTIDEAKDLIGKLENAIEDYQQRQNLRID' A
#
# COMPACT_ATOMS: atom_id res chain seq x y z
N MET A 1 5.33 21.97 -13.43
CA MET A 1 5.47 20.50 -13.36
C MET A 1 5.47 20.13 -11.89
N THR A 2 4.37 19.50 -11.48
CA THR A 2 3.94 19.27 -10.10
C THR A 2 5.00 18.45 -9.37
N LYS A 3 5.37 18.86 -8.15
CA LYS A 3 6.26 18.11 -7.25
C LYS A 3 5.84 16.64 -7.27
N GLU A 4 6.70 15.77 -7.79
CA GLU A 4 6.64 14.36 -7.39
C GLU A 4 6.84 14.37 -5.89
N ASP A 5 5.75 14.18 -5.15
CA ASP A 5 5.80 13.92 -3.72
C ASP A 5 6.75 12.74 -3.55
N ASN A 6 7.88 12.96 -2.87
CA ASN A 6 8.85 11.95 -2.45
C ASN A 6 8.21 10.99 -1.43
N ARG A 7 7.12 10.32 -1.83
CA ARG A 7 6.46 9.29 -1.06
C ARG A 7 7.14 7.98 -1.43
N THR A 8 7.72 7.32 -0.45
CA THR A 8 8.27 5.97 -0.60
C THR A 8 7.49 5.02 0.29
N ILE A 9 7.11 3.87 -0.26
CA ILE A 9 6.51 2.79 0.50
C ILE A 9 7.51 1.65 0.54
N SER A 10 7.86 1.19 1.74
CA SER A 10 8.74 0.04 1.94
C SER A 10 8.12 -0.95 2.89
N VAL A 11 8.55 -2.21 2.78
CA VAL A 11 8.06 -3.31 3.61
C VAL A 11 9.25 -4.08 4.16
N ASP A 12 9.26 -4.31 5.48
CA ASP A 12 10.28 -5.12 6.13
C ASP A 12 9.71 -5.99 7.27
N ILE A 13 10.61 -6.70 7.96
CA ILE A 13 10.26 -7.58 9.08
C ILE A 13 10.97 -7.10 10.34
N GLU A 14 10.19 -6.78 11.37
CA GLU A 14 10.69 -6.51 12.72
C GLU A 14 10.20 -7.61 13.67
N ARG A 15 11.12 -8.49 14.08
CA ARG A 15 10.84 -9.66 14.94
C ARG A 15 9.78 -10.58 14.30
N LYS A 16 8.54 -10.52 14.77
CA LYS A 16 7.39 -11.32 14.30
C LYS A 16 6.30 -10.46 13.68
N LYS A 17 6.64 -9.23 13.27
CA LYS A 17 5.72 -8.26 12.66
C LYS A 17 6.22 -7.87 11.29
N VAL A 18 5.30 -7.78 10.33
CA VAL A 18 5.53 -7.15 9.02
C VAL A 18 5.32 -5.66 9.21
N ARG A 19 6.28 -4.82 8.81
CA ARG A 19 6.12 -3.37 8.85
C ARG A 19 5.89 -2.85 7.46
N VAL A 20 4.86 -2.02 7.30
CA VAL A 20 4.65 -1.18 6.12
C VAL A 20 5.05 0.23 6.53
N ILE A 21 6.05 0.79 5.85
CA ILE A 21 6.59 2.11 6.13
C ILE A 21 6.22 3.01 4.95
N ILE A 22 5.53 4.10 5.25
CA ILE A 22 5.15 5.12 4.29
C ILE A 22 5.90 6.39 4.68
N SER A 23 6.99 6.67 3.96
CA SER A 23 7.80 7.86 4.19
C SER A 23 7.35 8.96 3.24
N HIS A 24 7.14 10.15 3.79
CA HIS A 24 6.95 11.42 3.09
C HIS A 24 8.18 12.31 3.35
N ALA A 25 8.35 13.39 2.59
CA ALA A 25 9.55 14.22 2.66
C ALA A 25 9.92 14.78 4.06
N LYS A 26 8.96 14.84 5.00
CA LYS A 26 9.18 15.30 6.38
C LYS A 26 8.60 14.38 7.46
N ASP A 27 7.78 13.41 7.06
CA ASP A 27 6.97 12.60 7.97
C ASP A 27 7.08 11.13 7.60
N GLU A 28 6.93 10.25 8.58
CA GLU A 28 6.93 8.81 8.36
C GLU A 28 5.77 8.17 9.12
N GLU A 29 5.05 7.28 8.45
CA GLU A 29 4.03 6.44 9.05
C GLU A 29 4.48 4.97 9.00
N ILE A 30 4.47 4.31 10.15
CA ILE A 30 4.86 2.90 10.27
C ILE A 30 3.68 2.10 10.81
N ILE A 31 3.21 1.15 10.00
CA ILE A 31 2.15 0.23 10.37
C ILE A 31 2.77 -1.15 10.65
N LYS A 32 2.58 -1.67 11.86
CA LYS A 32 3.11 -2.98 12.27
C LYS A 32 2.00 -4.04 12.29
N LEU A 33 2.05 -4.96 11.35
CA LEU A 33 1.06 -6.01 11.15
C LEU A 33 1.56 -7.35 11.70
N THR A 34 0.66 -8.14 12.28
CA THR A 34 0.84 -9.59 12.38
C THR A 34 0.88 -10.22 10.98
N ILE A 35 1.30 -11.49 10.90
CA ILE A 35 1.25 -12.25 9.65
C ILE A 35 -0.19 -12.35 9.11
N ASP A 36 -1.18 -12.55 9.99
CA ASP A 36 -2.58 -12.68 9.58
C ASP A 36 -3.15 -11.35 9.08
N GLU A 37 -2.86 -10.24 9.77
CA GLU A 37 -3.23 -8.90 9.30
C GLU A 37 -2.55 -8.53 7.97
N ALA A 38 -1.29 -8.95 7.77
CA ALA A 38 -0.58 -8.73 6.52
C ALA A 38 -1.21 -9.52 5.36
N LYS A 39 -1.62 -10.77 5.59
CA LYS A 39 -2.32 -11.58 4.58
C LYS A 39 -3.69 -11.01 4.24
N ASP A 40 -4.44 -10.55 5.25
CA ASP A 40 -5.72 -9.87 5.04
C ASP A 40 -5.55 -8.57 4.24
N LEU A 41 -4.50 -7.80 4.52
CA LEU A 41 -4.18 -6.58 3.77
C LEU A 41 -3.84 -6.89 2.30
N ILE A 42 -3.11 -7.97 2.00
CA ILE A 42 -2.84 -8.40 0.61
C ILE A 42 -4.15 -8.64 -0.13
N GLY A 43 -5.07 -9.43 0.43
CA GLY A 43 -6.35 -9.71 -0.23
C GLY A 43 -7.20 -8.46 -0.46
N LYS A 44 -7.24 -7.54 0.51
CA LYS A 44 -7.94 -6.25 0.35
C LYS A 44 -7.32 -5.38 -0.74
N LEU A 45 -5.99 -5.35 -0.85
CA LEU A 45 -5.30 -4.59 -1.89
C LEU A 45 -5.52 -5.19 -3.28
N GLU A 46 -5.43 -6.51 -3.42
CA GLU A 46 -5.69 -7.21 -4.68
C GLU A 46 -7.12 -6.92 -5.18
N ASN A 47 -8.12 -7.06 -4.31
CA ASN A 47 -9.52 -6.75 -4.65
C ASN A 47 -9.69 -5.27 -5.06
N ALA A 48 -9.08 -4.33 -4.33
CA ALA A 48 -9.17 -2.92 -4.65
C ALA A 48 -8.52 -2.57 -6.01
N ILE A 49 -7.42 -3.25 -6.37
CA ILE A 49 -6.76 -3.10 -7.67
C ILE A 49 -7.65 -3.65 -8.77
N GLU A 50 -8.23 -4.84 -8.58
CA GLU A 50 -9.14 -5.44 -9.55
C GLU A 50 -10.36 -4.54 -9.81
N ASP A 51 -11.01 -4.08 -8.75
CA ASP A 51 -12.14 -3.13 -8.83
C ASP A 51 -11.76 -1.86 -9.60
N TYR A 52 -10.56 -1.32 -9.36
CA TYR A 52 -10.07 -0.14 -10.06
C TYR A 52 -9.90 -0.41 -11.56
N GLN A 53 -9.30 -1.55 -11.93
CA GLN A 53 -9.09 -1.93 -13.32
C GLN A 53 -10.41 -2.15 -14.06
N GLN A 54 -11.37 -2.83 -13.44
CA GLN A 54 -12.71 -3.02 -14.01
C GLN A 54 -13.40 -1.67 -14.29
N ARG A 55 -13.31 -0.70 -13.37
CA ARG A 55 -13.87 0.65 -13.54
C ARG A 55 -13.18 1.48 -14.63
N GLN A 56 -11.87 1.28 -14.84
CA GLN A 56 -11.16 1.93 -15.94
C GLN A 56 -11.59 1.36 -17.29
N ASN A 57 -11.76 0.03 -17.39
CA ASN A 57 -12.21 -0.62 -18.63
C ASN A 57 -13.64 -0.21 -19.02
N LEU A 58 -14.55 0.00 -18.05
CA LEU A 58 -15.90 0.52 -18.30
C LEU A 58 -15.94 1.97 -18.81
N ARG A 59 -14.83 2.71 -18.72
CA ARG A 59 -14.73 4.11 -19.19
C ARG A 59 -14.15 4.25 -20.61
N ILE A 60 -13.73 3.15 -21.22
CA ILE A 60 -13.14 3.13 -22.57
C ILE A 60 -14.18 2.73 -23.65
N ASP A 61 -15.40 2.38 -23.26
CA ASP A 61 -16.58 2.32 -24.16
C ASP A 61 -17.37 3.64 -24.13
#